data_AF-A0A5E4AJE3-F1
#
_entry.id   AF-A0A5E4AJE3-F1
#
_cell.length_a   1.000
_cell.length_b   1.000
_cell.length_c   1.000
_cell.angle_alpha   90.00
_cell.angle_beta   90.00
_cell.angle_gamma   90.00
#
_symmetry.space_group_name_H-M   'P 1'
#
loop_
_entity.id
_entity.type
_entity.pdbx_description
1 polymer ?
#
loop_
_entity_poly.entity_id
_entity_poly.type
_entity_poly.pdbx_seq_one_letter_code
_entity_poly.pdbx_strand_id
1 'polypeptide(L)'
;MAHGAQSCQGALLSTARPDLPGRAPISTGRLPCSGSCIPSPVPFPEHISYVPRLSSVTLAGKLTQSTFTLEQPLGLFDDLNISNSDPIWLVVAHSNAIQNFTVPQKTKDIPAPANFSQKGYYLTLRANQKLYRRGGQASKQLPVLRVGNDTHCSWTKVGCNHPLQGSGPYRVKFLVMSKEGPVAETEWSKETRLQQAQVLQAVMGPQSAGTVVIIAILSVLLAILLAAVLIMLTQA
;
A
#
# COMPACT_ATOMS: atom_id res chain seq x y z
N MET A 1 -23.47 16.28 -15.38
CA MET A 1 -24.32 16.75 -14.27
C MET A 1 -23.62 16.43 -12.96
N ALA A 2 -23.07 17.43 -12.29
CA ALA A 2 -22.64 17.36 -10.90
C ALA A 2 -22.73 18.78 -10.35
N HIS A 3 -23.71 19.01 -9.48
CA HIS A 3 -23.96 20.29 -8.82
C HIS A 3 -22.89 20.52 -7.75
N GLY A 4 -22.01 21.49 -7.97
CA GLY A 4 -21.12 22.01 -6.92
C GLY A 4 -21.86 23.07 -6.11
N ALA A 5 -21.90 22.89 -4.79
CA ALA A 5 -22.46 23.87 -3.86
C ALA A 5 -21.65 25.18 -3.92
N GLN A 6 -22.32 26.28 -4.25
CA GLN A 6 -21.76 27.63 -4.24
C GLN A 6 -22.07 28.26 -2.88
N SER A 7 -21.04 28.56 -2.09
CA SER A 7 -21.16 29.40 -0.89
C SER A 7 -20.61 30.78 -1.22
N CYS A 8 -21.47 31.79 -1.25
CA CYS A 8 -21.08 33.20 -1.34
C CYS A 8 -21.20 33.80 0.06
N GLN A 9 -20.08 34.07 0.74
CA GLN A 9 -20.08 34.90 1.95
C GLN A 9 -20.28 36.36 1.55
N GLY A 10 -21.51 36.85 1.70
CA GLY A 10 -21.83 38.27 1.66
C GLY A 10 -21.46 38.92 2.99
N ALA A 11 -20.64 39.98 2.93
CA ALA A 11 -20.34 40.84 4.06
C ALA A 11 -21.62 41.49 4.59
N LEU A 12 -21.98 41.16 5.83
CA LEU A 12 -23.01 41.86 6.61
C LEU A 12 -22.42 43.16 7.15
N LEU A 13 -22.92 44.31 6.71
CA LEU A 13 -22.83 45.58 7.43
C LEU A 13 -23.88 46.55 6.85
N SER A 14 -25.04 46.65 7.49
CA SER A 14 -25.82 47.89 7.48
C SER A 14 -26.80 47.91 8.65
N THR A 15 -26.53 48.76 9.63
CA THR A 15 -27.46 49.15 10.69
C THR A 15 -28.42 50.19 10.12
N ALA A 16 -29.71 49.84 9.97
CA ALA A 16 -30.77 50.75 9.57
C ALA A 16 -31.50 51.35 10.79
N ARG A 17 -31.70 52.67 10.80
CA ARG A 17 -32.66 53.39 11.68
C ARG A 17 -33.96 53.69 10.89
N PRO A 18 -35.12 53.84 11.55
CA PRO A 18 -36.42 53.81 10.88
C PRO A 18 -37.01 55.18 10.50
N ASP A 19 -37.77 55.14 9.41
CA ASP A 19 -39.03 55.83 9.05
C ASP A 19 -39.13 57.33 8.71
N LEU A 20 -39.52 57.61 7.46
CA LEU A 20 -40.65 58.48 7.05
C LEU A 20 -41.06 58.19 5.58
N PRO A 21 -42.36 58.32 5.20
CA PRO A 21 -42.94 57.67 4.03
C PRO A 21 -43.06 58.59 2.81
N GLY A 22 -42.96 58.01 1.60
CA GLY A 22 -43.48 58.61 0.38
C GLY A 22 -42.46 58.81 -0.75
N ARG A 23 -42.06 57.74 -1.44
CA ARG A 23 -41.69 57.81 -2.87
C ARG A 23 -41.70 56.43 -3.54
N ALA A 24 -42.12 56.42 -4.81
CA ALA A 24 -42.37 55.26 -5.66
C ALA A 24 -41.16 54.28 -5.81
N PRO A 25 -41.41 52.98 -6.11
CA PRO A 25 -40.34 52.00 -6.21
C PRO A 25 -39.53 52.20 -7.49
N ILE A 26 -38.24 52.47 -7.35
CA ILE A 26 -37.26 52.46 -8.44
C ILE A 26 -36.86 51.01 -8.68
N SER A 27 -37.07 50.54 -9.91
CA SER A 27 -36.65 49.25 -10.43
C SER A 27 -35.17 48.97 -10.13
N THR A 28 -34.91 48.05 -9.20
CA THR A 28 -33.56 47.55 -8.91
C THR A 28 -33.11 46.63 -10.04
N GLY A 29 -32.30 47.18 -10.94
CA GLY A 29 -31.56 46.40 -11.93
C GLY A 29 -30.69 45.35 -11.24
N ARG A 30 -30.74 44.10 -11.72
CA ARG A 30 -29.74 43.08 -11.41
C ARG A 30 -28.38 43.59 -11.89
N LEU A 31 -27.48 43.89 -10.96
CA LEU A 31 -26.06 43.96 -11.28
C LEU A 31 -25.59 42.56 -11.69
N PRO A 32 -24.99 42.36 -12.87
CA PRO A 32 -24.35 41.10 -13.20
C PRO A 32 -23.15 40.94 -12.27
N CYS A 33 -23.06 39.80 -11.58
CA CYS A 33 -21.84 39.39 -10.89
C CYS A 33 -20.73 39.20 -11.92
N SER A 34 -20.01 40.27 -12.24
CA SER A 34 -18.78 40.24 -13.05
C SER A 34 -17.59 39.87 -12.16
N GLY A 35 -17.73 38.78 -11.39
CA GLY A 35 -16.65 38.18 -10.61
C GLY A 35 -16.17 36.95 -11.35
N SER A 36 -14.97 37.01 -11.93
CA SER A 36 -14.29 35.83 -12.43
C SER A 36 -14.15 34.81 -11.30
N CYS A 37 -14.76 33.63 -11.44
CA CYS A 37 -14.50 32.50 -10.56
C CYS A 37 -13.04 32.07 -10.80
N ILE A 38 -12.12 32.55 -9.96
CA ILE A 38 -10.75 32.05 -9.95
C ILE A 38 -10.83 30.62 -9.38
N PRO A 39 -10.42 29.57 -10.13
CA PRO A 39 -10.31 28.24 -9.56
C PRO A 39 -9.33 28.31 -8.39
N SER A 40 -9.76 27.89 -7.20
CA SER A 40 -8.86 27.77 -6.06
C SER A 40 -7.66 26.89 -6.46
N PRO A 41 -6.42 27.28 -6.13
CA PRO A 41 -5.25 26.45 -6.35
C PRO A 41 -5.50 25.08 -5.73
N VAL A 42 -5.22 24.01 -6.49
CA VAL A 42 -5.21 22.65 -5.96
C VAL A 42 -4.19 22.66 -4.81
N PRO A 43 -4.58 22.37 -3.55
CA PRO A 43 -3.63 22.39 -2.45
C PRO A 43 -2.55 21.35 -2.74
N PHE A 44 -1.29 21.78 -2.79
CA PHE A 44 -0.18 20.84 -2.76
C PHE A 44 -0.14 20.21 -1.37
N PRO A 45 0.13 18.90 -1.25
CA PRO A 45 0.22 18.27 0.05
C PRO A 45 1.35 18.90 0.88
N GLU A 46 1.10 19.06 2.18
CA GLU A 46 2.11 19.45 3.14
C GLU A 46 3.29 18.47 3.10
N HIS A 47 4.49 19.02 3.05
CA HIS A 47 5.70 18.20 3.00
C HIS A 47 6.28 17.99 4.39
N ILE A 48 6.35 16.74 4.83
CA ILE A 48 6.86 16.33 6.14
C ILE A 48 8.29 15.82 5.98
N SER A 49 9.24 16.46 6.68
CA SER A 49 10.66 16.07 6.66
C SER A 49 10.91 14.80 7.49
N TYR A 50 10.40 13.68 7.00
CA TYR A 50 10.58 12.35 7.57
C TYR A 50 10.93 11.36 6.48
N VAL A 51 11.98 10.57 6.70
CA VAL A 51 12.43 9.53 5.77
C VAL A 51 12.10 8.18 6.40
N PRO A 52 11.20 7.37 5.82
CA PRO A 52 10.95 6.02 6.31
C PRO A 52 12.21 5.16 6.29
N ARG A 53 12.40 4.32 7.32
CA ARG A 53 13.58 3.49 7.48
C ARG A 53 13.20 2.04 7.77
N LEU A 54 14.08 1.13 7.34
CA LEU A 54 14.00 -0.26 7.78
C LEU A 54 14.14 -0.33 9.30
N SER A 55 13.37 -1.22 9.92
CA SER A 55 13.36 -1.42 11.38
C SER A 55 14.77 -1.60 11.93
N SER A 56 15.18 -0.78 12.90
CA SER A 56 16.44 -0.94 13.63
C SER A 56 16.46 -2.21 14.50
N VAL A 57 15.30 -2.75 14.86
CA VAL A 57 15.16 -4.00 15.64
C VAL A 57 15.66 -5.22 14.86
N THR A 58 16.43 -6.09 15.53
CA THR A 58 16.89 -7.37 14.98
C THR A 58 15.73 -8.34 14.82
N LEU A 59 15.30 -8.55 13.58
CA LEU A 59 14.18 -9.41 13.22
C LEU A 59 14.64 -10.40 12.15
N ALA A 60 14.42 -11.70 12.36
CA ALA A 60 14.76 -12.74 11.38
C ALA A 60 14.08 -12.50 10.02
N GLY A 61 12.88 -11.91 10.01
CA GLY A 61 12.12 -11.51 8.82
C GLY A 61 12.21 -10.03 8.46
N LYS A 62 13.30 -9.33 8.82
CA LYS A 62 13.46 -7.89 8.50
C LYS A 62 13.46 -7.65 6.99
N LEU A 63 14.14 -8.51 6.24
CA LEU A 63 14.17 -8.56 4.78
C LEU A 63 14.00 -10.03 4.38
N THR A 64 13.04 -10.30 3.50
CA THR A 64 12.84 -11.63 2.91
C THR A 64 12.85 -11.49 1.39
N GLN A 65 12.41 -12.52 0.67
CA GLN A 65 12.26 -12.45 -0.78
C GLN A 65 11.12 -11.54 -1.24
N SER A 66 10.07 -11.40 -0.42
CA SER A 66 8.83 -10.72 -0.82
C SER A 66 8.34 -9.71 0.23
N THR A 67 9.09 -9.51 1.31
CA THR A 67 8.71 -8.60 2.39
C THR A 67 9.90 -7.83 2.95
N PHE A 68 9.62 -6.65 3.48
CA PHE A 68 10.55 -5.92 4.33
C PHE A 68 9.83 -5.25 5.49
N THR A 69 10.58 -4.96 6.55
CA THR A 69 10.04 -4.40 7.78
C THR A 69 10.56 -2.98 8.01
N LEU A 70 9.64 -2.03 8.13
CA LEU A 70 9.89 -0.61 8.44
C LEU A 70 9.66 -0.33 9.92
N GLU A 71 10.26 0.76 10.41
CA GLU A 71 9.85 1.40 11.65
C GLU A 71 8.43 1.98 11.48
N GLN A 72 7.59 1.86 12.50
CA GLN A 72 6.28 2.51 12.50
C GLN A 72 6.46 4.02 12.78
N PRO A 73 5.78 4.92 12.04
CA PRO A 73 5.96 6.37 12.17
C PRO A 73 5.21 6.94 13.38
N LEU A 74 5.57 6.49 14.58
CA LEU A 74 4.88 6.89 15.81
C LEU A 74 5.02 8.39 16.11
N GLY A 75 3.89 9.04 16.33
CA GLY A 75 3.74 10.46 16.59
C GLY A 75 4.02 11.37 15.40
N LEU A 76 4.28 10.82 14.21
CA LEU A 76 4.64 11.62 13.03
C LEU A 76 3.49 12.50 12.56
N PHE A 77 2.26 12.00 12.70
CA PHE A 77 1.06 12.63 12.17
C PHE A 77 0.21 13.29 13.25
N ASP A 78 0.69 13.37 14.51
CA ASP A 78 -0.12 13.83 15.65
C ASP A 78 -0.51 15.31 15.53
N ASP A 79 0.37 16.13 14.94
CA ASP A 79 0.17 17.58 14.79
C ASP A 79 -0.59 17.96 13.50
N LEU A 80 -0.87 16.99 12.61
CA LEU A 80 -1.63 17.24 11.39
C LEU A 80 -3.12 17.42 11.71
N ASN A 81 -3.72 18.45 11.13
CA ASN A 81 -5.16 18.70 11.24
C ASN A 81 -5.96 17.80 10.27
N ILE A 82 -5.91 16.49 10.51
CA ILE A 82 -6.58 15.46 9.71
C ILE A 82 -7.66 14.74 10.51
N SER A 83 -8.71 14.28 9.84
CA SER A 83 -9.75 13.47 10.46
C SER A 83 -9.21 12.10 10.86
N ASN A 84 -9.74 11.53 11.94
CA ASN A 84 -9.48 10.13 12.33
C ASN A 84 -9.86 9.11 11.24
N SER A 85 -10.67 9.50 10.25
CA SER A 85 -11.04 8.67 9.10
C SER A 85 -10.10 8.79 7.90
N ASP A 86 -9.24 9.81 7.90
CA ASP A 86 -8.38 10.12 6.76
C ASP A 86 -7.30 9.04 6.64
N PRO A 87 -7.23 8.32 5.52
CA PRO A 87 -6.27 7.25 5.38
C PRO A 87 -4.85 7.78 5.21
N ILE A 88 -3.97 7.18 6.01
CA ILE A 88 -2.53 7.26 5.86
C ILE A 88 -2.11 6.01 5.08
N TRP A 89 -1.52 6.22 3.92
CA TRP A 89 -1.06 5.19 3.02
C TRP A 89 0.45 5.07 3.05
N LEU A 90 0.96 3.85 2.84
CA LEU A 90 2.35 3.65 2.43
C LEU A 90 2.39 3.52 0.91
N VAL A 91 3.09 4.43 0.24
CA VAL A 91 3.44 4.30 -1.17
C VAL A 91 4.61 3.35 -1.28
N VAL A 92 4.50 2.32 -2.11
CA VAL A 92 5.60 1.42 -2.49
C VAL A 92 5.90 1.62 -3.96
N ALA A 93 7.14 1.96 -4.28
CA ALA A 93 7.57 2.24 -5.65
C ALA A 93 8.87 1.50 -5.97
N HIS A 94 9.08 1.16 -7.25
CA HIS A 94 10.42 0.88 -7.75
C HIS A 94 11.26 2.16 -7.72
N SER A 95 12.56 2.04 -7.40
CA SER A 95 13.45 3.21 -7.32
C SER A 95 13.46 4.06 -8.59
N ASN A 96 13.38 3.44 -9.77
CA ASN A 96 13.38 4.14 -11.05
C ASN A 96 12.04 4.83 -11.37
N ALA A 97 10.96 4.44 -10.70
CA ALA A 97 9.62 5.00 -10.92
C ALA A 97 9.35 6.26 -10.09
N ILE A 98 10.15 6.56 -9.07
CA ILE A 98 9.90 7.69 -8.16
C ILE A 98 9.93 9.05 -8.86
N GLN A 99 10.71 9.19 -9.94
CA GLN A 99 10.81 10.44 -10.71
C GLN A 99 9.51 10.75 -11.47
N ASN A 100 8.73 9.71 -11.78
CA ASN A 100 7.46 9.80 -12.49
C ASN A 100 6.26 9.61 -11.56
N PHE A 101 6.49 9.55 -10.24
CA PHE A 101 5.42 9.38 -9.27
C PHE A 101 4.50 10.59 -9.29
N THR A 102 3.20 10.33 -9.50
CA THR A 102 2.16 11.34 -9.39
C THR A 102 1.26 11.03 -8.19
N VAL A 103 1.11 12.00 -7.29
CA VAL A 103 0.23 11.90 -6.13
C VAL A 103 -1.22 11.70 -6.61
N PRO A 104 -1.90 10.61 -6.21
CA PRO A 104 -3.31 10.41 -6.54
C PRO A 104 -4.15 11.59 -6.03
N GLN A 105 -5.02 12.13 -6.88
CA GLN A 105 -5.89 13.25 -6.50
C GLN A 105 -7.16 12.77 -5.79
N LYS A 106 -7.58 11.53 -6.04
CA LYS A 106 -8.76 10.92 -5.42
C LYS A 106 -8.45 9.49 -5.00
N THR A 107 -9.18 9.00 -4.00
CA THR A 107 -9.04 7.64 -3.48
C THR A 107 -9.29 6.55 -4.53
N LYS A 108 -10.14 6.81 -5.52
CA LYS A 108 -10.39 5.91 -6.65
C LYS A 108 -9.23 5.79 -7.64
N ASP A 109 -8.31 6.76 -7.65
CA ASP A 109 -7.16 6.80 -8.55
C ASP A 109 -5.94 6.08 -7.95
N ILE A 110 -6.09 5.53 -6.75
CA ILE A 110 -5.03 4.80 -6.04
C ILE A 110 -4.75 3.47 -6.76
N PRO A 111 -3.51 3.24 -7.25
CA PRO A 111 -3.17 1.97 -7.89
C PRO A 111 -3.15 0.82 -6.89
N ALA A 112 -3.66 -0.33 -7.32
CA ALA A 112 -3.57 -1.60 -6.62
C ALA A 112 -2.22 -2.30 -6.91
N PRO A 113 -1.82 -3.32 -6.14
CA PRO A 113 -0.60 -4.09 -6.41
C PRO A 113 -0.48 -4.63 -7.84
N ALA A 114 -1.59 -5.00 -8.49
CA ALA A 114 -1.62 -5.47 -9.87
C ALA A 114 -1.16 -4.42 -10.89
N ASN A 115 -1.25 -3.13 -10.56
CA ASN A 115 -0.77 -2.05 -11.43
C ASN A 115 0.73 -1.80 -11.33
N PHE A 116 1.42 -2.48 -10.41
CA PHE A 116 2.80 -2.16 -10.03
C PHE A 116 3.78 -2.29 -11.20
N SER A 117 3.67 -3.32 -12.03
CA SER A 117 4.55 -3.50 -13.20
C SER A 117 4.37 -2.40 -14.26
N GLN A 118 3.19 -1.79 -14.35
CA GLN A 118 2.87 -0.77 -15.35
C GLN A 118 3.13 0.66 -14.84
N LYS A 119 2.74 0.93 -13.59
CA LYS A 119 2.85 2.27 -12.96
C LYS A 119 4.18 2.45 -12.23
N GLY A 120 4.83 1.36 -11.83
CA GLY A 120 6.03 1.38 -11.00
C GLY A 120 5.77 1.71 -9.52
N TYR A 121 4.50 1.91 -9.12
CA TYR A 121 4.11 2.14 -7.73
C TYR A 121 2.67 1.69 -7.44
N TYR A 122 2.38 1.45 -6.16
CA TYR A 122 1.04 1.22 -5.61
C TYR A 122 0.98 1.69 -4.15
N LEU A 123 -0.22 1.79 -3.59
CA LEU A 123 -0.39 2.16 -2.18
C LEU A 123 -0.93 0.97 -1.37
N THR A 124 -0.41 0.82 -0.17
CA THR A 124 -0.73 -0.28 0.76
C THR A 124 -0.79 0.22 2.21
N LEU A 125 -1.04 -0.69 3.15
CA LEU A 125 -0.99 -0.45 4.60
C LEU A 125 -1.84 0.75 5.01
N ARG A 126 -3.10 0.77 4.56
CA ARG A 126 -4.09 1.78 4.94
C ARG A 126 -4.22 1.83 6.47
N ALA A 127 -3.81 2.94 7.06
CA ALA A 127 -3.92 3.20 8.48
C ALA A 127 -4.70 4.49 8.73
N ASN A 128 -5.03 4.73 10.00
CA ASN A 128 -5.50 6.03 10.46
C ASN A 128 -4.52 6.58 11.50
N GLN A 129 -4.66 7.87 11.80
CA GLN A 129 -3.79 8.58 12.76
C GLN A 129 -3.67 7.86 14.12
N LYS A 130 -4.75 7.23 14.62
CA LYS A 130 -4.74 6.54 15.92
C LYS A 130 -3.75 5.38 15.98
N LEU A 131 -3.52 4.68 14.87
CA LEU A 131 -2.55 3.57 14.80
C LEU A 131 -1.10 4.05 14.88
N TYR A 132 -0.85 5.33 14.61
CA TYR A 132 0.47 5.94 14.64
C TYR A 132 0.62 6.95 15.77
N ARG A 133 -0.33 7.04 16.71
CA ARG A 133 -0.22 7.99 17.83
C ARG A 133 0.91 7.61 18.77
N ARG A 134 1.66 8.60 19.26
CA ARG A 134 2.68 8.36 20.30
C ARG A 134 2.03 7.84 21.58
N GLY A 135 2.57 6.75 22.15
CA GLY A 135 2.00 6.12 23.34
C GLY A 135 0.64 5.45 23.12
N GLY A 136 0.23 5.24 21.85
CA GLY A 136 -0.88 4.36 21.49
C GLY A 136 -0.66 2.94 22.01
N GLN A 137 -1.75 2.16 22.13
CA GLN A 137 -1.84 0.89 22.86
C GLN A 137 -0.49 0.20 23.02
N ALA A 138 -0.04 0.09 24.28
CA ALA A 138 1.09 -0.73 24.71
C ALA A 138 0.80 -2.20 24.41
N SER A 139 0.81 -2.57 23.13
CA SER A 139 0.80 -3.94 22.69
C SER A 139 2.17 -4.52 23.01
N LYS A 140 2.22 -5.79 23.42
CA LYS A 140 3.48 -6.55 23.55
C LYS A 140 4.20 -6.73 22.20
N GLN A 141 3.64 -6.20 21.12
CA GLN A 141 4.16 -6.28 19.76
C GLN A 141 5.11 -5.12 19.46
N LEU A 142 6.17 -5.43 18.71
CA LEU A 142 7.13 -4.43 18.24
C LEU A 142 6.45 -3.43 17.28
N PRO A 143 6.71 -2.11 17.40
CA PRO A 143 6.09 -1.08 16.57
C PRO A 143 6.73 -1.03 15.17
N VAL A 144 6.37 -2.01 14.34
CA VAL A 144 6.93 -2.20 13.00
C VAL A 144 5.83 -2.35 11.95
N LEU A 145 6.16 -1.95 10.72
CA LEU A 145 5.29 -2.12 9.56
C LEU A 145 5.92 -3.13 8.60
N ARG A 146 5.26 -4.29 8.42
CA ARG A 146 5.69 -5.31 7.47
C ARG A 146 5.03 -5.09 6.12
N VAL A 147 5.82 -4.69 5.13
CA VAL A 147 5.37 -4.51 3.75
C VAL A 147 5.37 -5.86 3.04
N GLY A 148 4.27 -6.18 2.36
CA GLY A 148 4.09 -7.42 1.58
C GLY A 148 3.71 -8.67 2.37
N ASN A 149 3.29 -8.54 3.64
CA ASN A 149 3.11 -9.69 4.53
C ASN A 149 1.72 -10.36 4.46
N ASP A 150 0.81 -9.88 3.62
CA ASP A 150 -0.54 -10.46 3.53
C ASP A 150 -0.64 -11.38 2.31
N THR A 151 -0.46 -12.69 2.51
CA THR A 151 -0.55 -13.70 1.44
C THR A 151 -1.98 -13.98 0.99
N HIS A 152 -2.98 -13.61 1.78
CA HIS A 152 -4.40 -13.75 1.42
C HIS A 152 -4.92 -12.52 0.66
N CYS A 153 -4.12 -11.46 0.60
CA CYS A 153 -4.41 -10.25 -0.13
C CYS A 153 -4.54 -10.50 -1.64
N SER A 154 -5.69 -10.14 -2.22
CA SER A 154 -5.81 -10.06 -3.68
C SER A 154 -4.96 -8.91 -4.23
N TRP A 155 -4.10 -9.22 -5.19
CA TRP A 155 -3.30 -8.24 -5.92
C TRP A 155 -4.11 -7.16 -6.66
N THR A 156 -5.39 -7.39 -6.98
CA THR A 156 -6.26 -6.39 -7.62
C THR A 156 -6.94 -5.44 -6.63
N LYS A 157 -6.85 -5.72 -5.32
CA LYS A 157 -7.51 -4.92 -4.28
C LYS A 157 -6.66 -3.70 -3.93
N VAL A 158 -7.26 -2.52 -4.04
CA VAL A 158 -6.64 -1.25 -3.63
C VAL A 158 -6.27 -1.29 -2.15
N GLY A 159 -5.06 -0.85 -1.83
CA GLY A 159 -4.61 -0.72 -0.45
C GLY A 159 -4.16 -2.01 0.23
N CYS A 160 -4.11 -3.09 -0.54
CA CYS A 160 -3.87 -4.44 -0.04
C CYS A 160 -2.36 -4.73 0.07
N ASN A 161 -1.94 -5.41 1.14
CA ASN A 161 -0.53 -5.64 1.47
C ASN A 161 0.06 -6.91 0.86
N HIS A 162 -0.16 -7.08 -0.44
CA HIS A 162 0.26 -8.24 -1.22
C HIS A 162 1.79 -8.40 -1.24
N PRO A 163 2.34 -9.64 -1.25
CA PRO A 163 3.77 -9.89 -1.35
C PRO A 163 4.43 -9.13 -2.50
N LEU A 164 5.63 -8.61 -2.24
CA LEU A 164 6.39 -7.82 -3.20
C LEU A 164 6.89 -8.71 -4.34
N GLN A 165 6.85 -8.17 -5.56
CA GLN A 165 7.28 -8.87 -6.77
C GLN A 165 8.72 -8.52 -7.11
N GLY A 166 9.61 -9.52 -7.07
CA GLY A 166 11.03 -9.36 -7.41
C GLY A 166 11.89 -8.85 -6.26
N SER A 167 13.18 -8.59 -6.52
CA SER A 167 14.13 -8.16 -5.51
C SER A 167 14.24 -6.63 -5.33
N GLY A 168 13.47 -5.86 -6.09
CA GLY A 168 13.54 -4.40 -6.12
C GLY A 168 14.64 -3.87 -7.06
N PRO A 169 15.26 -2.70 -6.77
CA PRO A 169 15.15 -1.92 -5.53
C PRO A 169 13.81 -1.18 -5.37
N TYR A 170 13.36 -1.08 -4.12
CA TYR A 170 12.15 -0.36 -3.72
C TYR A 170 12.47 0.91 -2.93
N ARG A 171 11.57 1.89 -3.02
CA ARG A 171 11.49 3.03 -2.11
C ARG A 171 10.07 3.21 -1.63
N VAL A 172 9.92 3.80 -0.45
CA VAL A 172 8.62 4.06 0.16
C VAL A 172 8.51 5.46 0.71
N LYS A 173 7.28 5.96 0.82
CA LYS A 173 6.92 7.18 1.56
C LYS A 173 5.52 7.07 2.12
N PHE A 174 5.17 7.89 3.08
CA PHE A 174 3.80 8.01 3.55
C PHE A 174 3.07 9.10 2.78
N LEU A 175 1.78 8.86 2.53
CA LEU A 175 0.86 9.81 1.92
C LEU A 175 -0.43 9.83 2.72
N VAL A 176 -0.82 11.02 3.19
CA VAL A 176 -2.10 11.26 3.86
C VAL A 176 -3.09 11.77 2.83
N MET A 177 -4.25 11.12 2.76
CA MET A 177 -5.34 11.47 1.85
C MET A 177 -6.59 11.81 2.65
N SER A 178 -7.28 12.89 2.31
CA SER A 178 -8.64 13.16 2.76
C SER A 178 -9.64 12.82 1.65
N LYS A 179 -10.91 13.21 1.83
CA LYS A 179 -11.93 13.10 0.77
C LYS A 179 -11.74 14.14 -0.33
N GLU A 180 -11.10 15.26 0.01
CA GLU A 180 -10.86 16.43 -0.83
C GLU A 180 -9.57 16.27 -1.66
N GLY A 181 -8.62 15.44 -1.21
CA GLY A 181 -7.40 15.17 -1.96
C GLY A 181 -6.21 14.78 -1.07
N PRO A 182 -4.98 14.86 -1.60
CA PRO A 182 -3.78 14.66 -0.80
C PRO A 182 -3.58 15.80 0.20
N VAL A 183 -3.28 15.45 1.45
CA VAL A 183 -3.11 16.42 2.55
C VAL A 183 -1.64 16.60 2.90
N ALA A 184 -0.89 15.50 3.03
CA ALA A 184 0.51 15.54 3.41
C ALA A 184 1.29 14.35 2.85
N GLU A 185 2.59 14.52 2.64
CA GLU A 185 3.48 13.44 2.23
C GLU A 185 4.85 13.53 2.91
N THR A 186 5.53 12.40 3.03
CA THR A 186 6.90 12.33 3.57
C THR A 186 7.94 12.23 2.45
N GLU A 187 9.19 12.36 2.83
CA GLU A 187 10.32 12.05 1.96
C GLU A 187 10.36 10.57 1.57
N TRP A 188 10.99 10.28 0.44
CA TRP A 188 11.26 8.91 0.01
C TRP A 188 12.36 8.25 0.86
N SER A 189 12.16 6.97 1.18
CA SER A 189 13.17 6.14 1.83
C SER A 189 14.44 5.96 0.99
N LYS A 190 15.51 5.49 1.62
CA LYS A 190 16.63 4.87 0.92
C LYS A 190 16.16 3.63 0.14
N GLU A 191 16.96 3.23 -0.85
CA GLU A 191 16.70 2.00 -1.60
C GLU A 191 16.71 0.78 -0.70
N THR A 192 15.72 -0.09 -0.88
CA THR A 192 15.62 -1.38 -0.22
C THR A 192 15.67 -2.47 -1.27
N ARG A 193 16.65 -3.36 -1.19
CA ARG A 193 16.73 -4.59 -1.99
C ARG A 193 16.30 -5.77 -1.14
N LEU A 194 15.42 -6.59 -1.69
CA LEU A 194 14.97 -7.83 -1.06
C LEU A 194 15.97 -8.95 -1.33
N GLN A 195 15.85 -10.01 -0.53
CA GLN A 195 16.65 -11.21 -0.75
C GLN A 195 16.27 -11.83 -2.08
N GLN A 196 17.26 -12.24 -2.86
CA GLN A 196 17.01 -12.97 -4.10
C GLN A 196 16.93 -14.46 -3.74
N ALA A 197 15.89 -15.16 -4.20
CA ALA A 197 15.94 -16.62 -4.14
C ALA A 197 17.03 -17.10 -5.09
N GLN A 198 17.97 -17.87 -4.57
CA GLN A 198 18.73 -18.76 -5.43
C GLN A 198 17.78 -19.83 -5.96
N VAL A 199 17.75 -20.00 -7.29
CA VAL A 199 17.13 -21.18 -7.88
C VAL A 199 17.90 -22.37 -7.33
N LEU A 200 17.26 -23.19 -6.50
CA LEU A 200 17.79 -24.50 -6.18
C LEU A 200 17.84 -25.26 -7.50
N GLN A 201 19.03 -25.35 -8.10
CA GLN A 201 19.25 -26.29 -9.17
C GLN A 201 18.93 -27.66 -8.56
N ALA A 202 17.87 -28.29 -9.06
CA ALA A 202 17.63 -29.69 -8.80
C ALA A 202 18.83 -30.44 -9.40
N VAL A 203 19.86 -30.65 -8.59
CA VAL A 203 20.87 -31.62 -8.88
C VAL A 203 20.09 -32.92 -8.98
N MET A 204 19.93 -33.47 -10.19
CA MET A 204 19.65 -34.88 -10.32
C MET A 204 20.81 -35.57 -9.62
N GLY A 205 20.61 -35.87 -8.35
CA GLY A 205 21.62 -36.55 -7.55
C GLY A 205 22.02 -37.82 -8.27
N PRO A 206 23.30 -38.22 -8.22
CA PRO A 206 23.66 -39.58 -8.59
C PRO A 206 22.70 -40.51 -7.84
N GLN A 207 22.07 -41.46 -8.54
CA GLN A 207 21.28 -42.51 -7.91
C GLN A 207 22.13 -43.05 -6.75
N SER A 208 21.73 -42.74 -5.51
CA SER A 208 22.47 -43.17 -4.33
C SER A 208 22.66 -44.67 -4.46
N ALA A 209 23.87 -45.19 -4.21
CA ALA A 209 24.17 -46.62 -4.32
C ALA A 209 23.13 -47.48 -3.58
N GLY A 210 22.54 -46.95 -2.49
CA GLY A 210 21.44 -47.58 -1.78
C GLY A 210 20.18 -47.79 -2.62
N THR A 211 19.83 -46.85 -3.51
CA THR A 211 18.68 -46.97 -4.43
C THR A 211 18.88 -48.10 -5.43
N VAL A 212 20.10 -48.23 -5.97
CA VAL A 212 20.45 -49.32 -6.90
C VAL A 212 20.37 -50.68 -6.20
N VAL A 213 20.90 -50.77 -4.97
CA VAL A 213 20.84 -51.98 -4.15
C VAL A 213 19.39 -52.36 -3.82
N ILE A 214 18.55 -51.39 -3.44
CA ILE A 214 17.13 -51.63 -3.14
C ILE A 214 16.40 -52.13 -4.38
N ILE A 215 16.58 -51.50 -5.55
CA ILE A 215 15.96 -51.94 -6.81
C ILE A 215 16.41 -53.35 -7.19
N ALA A 216 17.69 -53.68 -7.01
CA ALA A 216 18.22 -55.01 -7.29
C ALA A 216 17.60 -56.07 -6.37
N ILE A 217 17.55 -55.83 -5.06
CA ILE A 217 16.95 -56.76 -4.08
C ILE A 217 15.47 -56.98 -4.39
N LEU A 218 14.71 -55.91 -4.63
CA LEU A 218 13.28 -56.00 -4.96
C LEU A 218 13.04 -56.76 -6.27
N SER A 219 13.91 -56.59 -7.27
CA SER A 219 13.82 -57.32 -8.54
C SER A 219 14.04 -58.82 -8.35
N VAL A 220 15.02 -59.20 -7.53
CA VAL A 220 15.31 -60.61 -7.22
C VAL A 220 14.16 -61.24 -6.44
N LEU A 221 13.67 -60.55 -5.40
CA LEU A 221 12.53 -61.04 -4.60
C LEU A 221 11.27 -61.22 -5.45
N LEU A 222 11.01 -60.29 -6.37
CA LEU A 222 9.88 -60.40 -7.30
C LEU A 222 10.02 -61.60 -8.24
N ALA A 223 11.23 -61.85 -8.78
CA ALA A 223 11.48 -63.00 -9.64
C ALA A 223 11.27 -64.33 -8.91
N ILE A 224 11.75 -64.44 -7.66
CA ILE A 224 11.55 -65.63 -6.82
C ILE A 224 10.06 -65.86 -6.55
N LEU A 225 9.32 -64.79 -6.21
CA LEU A 225 7.89 -64.86 -5.96
C LEU A 225 7.13 -65.35 -7.20
N LEU A 226 7.44 -64.80 -8.38
CA LEU A 226 6.82 -65.21 -9.65
C LEU A 226 7.13 -66.66 -9.99
N ALA A 227 8.37 -67.11 -9.81
CA ALA A 227 8.75 -68.51 -10.04
C ALA A 227 8.00 -69.47 -9.11
N ALA A 228 7.88 -69.14 -7.82
CA ALA A 228 7.12 -69.93 -6.86
C ALA A 228 5.63 -70.03 -7.25
N VAL A 229 5.01 -68.91 -7.65
CA VAL A 229 3.62 -68.90 -8.14
C VAL A 229 3.45 -69.78 -9.38
N LEU A 230 4.36 -69.71 -10.35
CA LEU A 230 4.31 -70.53 -11.57
C LEU A 230 4.49 -72.03 -11.28
N ILE A 231 5.37 -72.39 -10.35
CA ILE A 231 5.55 -73.78 -9.92
C ILE A 231 4.26 -74.29 -9.26
N MET A 232 3.66 -73.50 -8.37
CA MET A 232 2.40 -73.87 -7.72
C MET A 232 1.24 -74.01 -8.72
N LEU A 233 1.18 -73.16 -9.75
CA LEU A 233 0.15 -73.22 -10.78
C LEU A 233 0.33 -74.36 -11.78
N THR A 234 1.54 -74.88 -11.96
CA THR A 234 1.80 -76.02 -12.86
C THR A 234 1.70 -77.37 -12.14
N GLN A 235 1.60 -77.37 -10.80
CA GLN A 235 1.34 -78.55 -9.97
C GLN A 235 -0.10 -78.61 -9.42
N ALA A 236 -0.95 -77.67 -9.81
CA ALA A 236 -2.40 -77.69 -9.60
C ALA A 236 -3.12 -78.22 -10.85
#